data_AF-A0A936S1N6-F1
#
_entry.id   AF-A0A936S1N6-F1
#
_cell.length_a   1.000
_cell.length_b   1.000
_cell.length_c   1.000
_cell.angle_alpha   90.00
_cell.angle_beta   90.00
_cell.angle_gamma   90.00
#
_symmetry.space_group_name_H-M   'P 1'
#
loop_
_entity.id
_entity.type
_entity.pdbx_description
1 polymer ?
#
loop_
_entity_poly.entity_id
_entity_poly.type
_entity_poly.pdbx_seq_one_letter_code
_entity_poly.pdbx_strand_id
1 'polypeptide(L)'
;MRILRKLLGLALVLCGLVLLLGAFPAVAATPRVAWLSASPAPAGKLEVLAHAAREHGFELDAHYIEKLDEAGLARFASEAQLLIVETPRPGLLESMLGKLGPAWSERKAARLLLDGERVEVRGLDRALAQDIQRYVSHGGRRNLEAAAQLIAARVFKLRSAEGIAPLQPMPAAAYYHPKLADSVATSADAALAVSGKSGQPVIGVAIHQNYISGRGQRLRRPPDWRDRSSGRACAGLIPR
;
A
#
# COMPACT_ATOMS: atom_id res chain seq x y z
N MET A 1 -37.63 26.30 -51.78
CA MET A 1 -36.16 26.09 -51.62
C MET A 1 -35.51 26.90 -50.48
N ARG A 2 -35.81 28.20 -50.29
CA ARG A 2 -35.20 29.02 -49.21
C ARG A 2 -35.53 28.57 -47.78
N ILE A 3 -36.75 28.08 -47.54
CA ILE A 3 -37.21 27.61 -46.22
C ILE A 3 -36.50 26.31 -45.82
N LEU A 4 -36.32 25.38 -46.76
CA LEU A 4 -35.62 24.11 -46.53
C LEU A 4 -34.15 24.31 -46.14
N ARG A 5 -33.46 25.30 -46.73
CA ARG A 5 -32.08 25.66 -46.35
C ARG A 5 -31.99 26.24 -44.93
N LYS A 6 -32.99 27.01 -44.49
CA LYS A 6 -33.03 27.58 -43.13
C LYS A 6 -33.29 26.48 -42.08
N LEU A 7 -34.18 25.54 -42.38
CA LEU A 7 -34.47 24.40 -41.49
C LEU A 7 -33.27 23.46 -41.36
N LEU A 8 -32.55 23.19 -42.45
CA LEU A 8 -31.33 22.37 -42.43
C LEU A 8 -30.20 23.03 -41.63
N GLY A 9 -30.02 24.35 -41.77
CA GLY A 9 -29.04 25.11 -40.99
C GLY A 9 -29.36 25.11 -39.49
N LEU A 10 -30.63 25.26 -39.12
CA LEU A 10 -31.07 25.20 -37.72
C LEU A 10 -30.85 23.80 -37.11
N ALA A 11 -31.13 22.73 -37.88
CA ALA A 11 -30.90 21.36 -37.44
C ALA A 11 -29.40 21.06 -37.23
N LEU A 12 -28.52 21.57 -38.09
CA LEU A 12 -27.07 21.44 -37.94
C LEU A 12 -26.53 22.20 -36.73
N VAL A 13 -27.05 23.40 -36.45
CA VAL A 13 -26.67 24.18 -35.26
C VAL A 13 -27.15 23.48 -33.98
N LEU A 14 -28.37 22.94 -33.96
CA LEU A 14 -28.87 22.16 -32.82
C LEU A 14 -28.05 20.87 -32.61
N CYS A 15 -27.69 20.17 -33.68
CA CYS A 15 -26.89 18.95 -33.60
C CYS A 15 -25.46 19.25 -33.09
N GLY A 16 -24.86 20.35 -33.55
CA GLY A 16 -23.58 20.84 -33.03
C GLY A 16 -23.64 21.22 -31.55
N LEU A 17 -24.73 21.85 -31.11
CA LEU A 17 -24.94 22.24 -29.71
C LEU A 17 -25.15 21.01 -28.80
N VAL A 18 -25.85 19.98 -29.27
CA VAL A 18 -26.02 18.71 -28.53
C VAL A 18 -24.69 17.95 -28.40
N LEU A 19 -23.85 17.96 -29.43
CA LEU A 19 -22.50 17.36 -29.36
C LEU A 19 -21.57 18.12 -28.39
N LEU A 20 -21.70 19.44 -28.30
CA LEU A 20 -20.96 20.26 -27.33
C LEU A 20 -21.43 20.07 -25.88
N LEU A 21 -22.73 19.81 -25.66
CA LEU A 21 -23.30 19.55 -24.33
C LEU A 21 -23.07 18.10 -23.83
N GLY A 22 -22.78 17.16 -24.73
CA GLY A 22 -22.49 15.75 -24.38
C GLY A 22 -21.04 15.46 -23.98
N ALA A 23 -20.15 16.46 -24.04
CA ALA A 23 -18.71 16.30 -23.81
C ALA A 23 -18.25 16.72 -22.41
N PHE A 24 -19.12 16.65 -21.39
CA PHE A 24 -18.62 16.73 -20.02
C PHE A 24 -17.87 15.43 -19.71
N PRO A 25 -16.56 15.48 -19.35
CA PRO A 25 -15.90 14.30 -18.87
C PRO A 25 -16.65 13.86 -17.62
N ALA A 26 -17.29 12.69 -17.67
CA ALA A 26 -17.77 12.05 -16.46
C ALA A 26 -16.57 11.96 -15.53
N VAL A 27 -16.61 12.66 -14.40
CA VAL A 27 -15.59 12.52 -13.35
C VAL A 27 -15.70 11.08 -12.89
N ALA A 28 -14.85 10.21 -13.45
CA ALA A 28 -14.81 8.82 -13.07
C ALA A 28 -14.48 8.77 -11.59
N ALA A 29 -15.31 8.07 -10.82
CA ALA A 29 -15.07 7.90 -9.39
C ALA A 29 -13.68 7.30 -9.18
N THR A 30 -12.91 7.89 -8.26
CA THR A 30 -11.57 7.41 -7.92
C THR A 30 -11.63 5.94 -7.52
N PRO A 31 -10.82 5.05 -8.13
CA PRO A 31 -10.83 3.65 -7.77
C PRO A 31 -10.50 3.43 -6.29
N ARG A 32 -11.12 2.43 -5.66
CA ARG A 32 -10.98 2.13 -4.23
C ARG A 32 -10.51 0.69 -4.01
N VAL A 33 -9.51 0.54 -3.15
CA VAL A 33 -9.01 -0.73 -2.61
C VAL A 33 -9.36 -0.81 -1.14
N ALA A 34 -10.04 -1.88 -0.73
CA ALA A 34 -10.24 -2.23 0.66
C ALA A 34 -9.12 -3.18 1.08
N TRP A 35 -8.31 -2.80 2.05
CA TRP A 35 -7.23 -3.62 2.59
C TRP A 35 -7.53 -4.05 4.03
N LEU A 36 -7.82 -5.33 4.23
CA LEU A 36 -8.02 -5.91 5.55
C LEU A 36 -6.76 -6.63 6.01
N SER A 37 -6.29 -6.26 7.19
CA SER A 37 -5.27 -7.00 7.92
C SER A 37 -5.77 -7.32 9.34
N ALA A 38 -4.89 -7.84 10.18
CA ALA A 38 -5.16 -8.16 11.57
C ALA A 38 -4.02 -7.66 12.47
N SER A 39 -4.24 -7.60 13.77
CA SER A 39 -3.12 -7.39 14.70
C SER A 39 -2.20 -8.64 14.69
N PRO A 40 -0.87 -8.50 14.69
CA PRO A 40 -0.08 -7.29 14.95
C PRO A 40 0.57 -6.67 13.70
N ALA A 41 -0.15 -6.56 12.58
CA ALA A 41 0.37 -5.86 11.40
C ALA A 41 0.82 -4.43 11.78
N PRO A 42 2.01 -3.97 11.36
CA PRO A 42 2.48 -2.62 11.70
C PRO A 42 1.61 -1.52 11.06
N ALA A 43 1.08 -0.60 11.85
CA ALA A 43 0.22 0.49 11.37
C ALA A 43 0.88 1.33 10.25
N GLY A 44 2.17 1.63 10.38
CA GLY A 44 2.86 2.45 9.38
C GLY A 44 3.05 1.74 8.02
N LYS A 45 2.94 0.39 7.94
CA LYS A 45 2.86 -0.31 6.64
C LYS A 45 1.60 0.11 5.88
N LEU A 46 0.47 0.12 6.60
CA LEU A 46 -0.83 0.51 6.05
C LEU A 46 -0.86 1.99 5.66
N GLU A 47 -0.25 2.86 6.47
CA GLU A 47 -0.11 4.28 6.16
C GLU A 47 0.72 4.54 4.90
N VAL A 48 1.84 3.83 4.72
CA VAL A 48 2.67 3.95 3.50
C VAL A 48 1.90 3.50 2.27
N LEU A 49 1.19 2.36 2.34
CA LEU A 49 0.35 1.87 1.24
C LEU A 49 -0.75 2.87 0.88
N ALA A 50 -1.46 3.40 1.88
CA ALA A 50 -2.53 4.38 1.67
C ALA A 50 -1.99 5.69 1.09
N HIS A 51 -0.81 6.15 1.52
CA HIS A 51 -0.18 7.34 0.97
C HIS A 51 0.23 7.14 -0.49
N ALA A 52 0.96 6.06 -0.80
CA ALA A 52 1.40 5.75 -2.15
C ALA A 52 0.23 5.53 -3.12
N ALA A 53 -0.87 4.93 -2.64
CA ALA A 53 -2.09 4.77 -3.44
C ALA A 53 -2.62 6.12 -3.97
N ARG A 54 -2.71 7.12 -3.09
CA ARG A 54 -3.18 8.46 -3.44
C ARG A 54 -2.27 9.15 -4.47
N GLU A 55 -0.96 9.00 -4.32
CA GLU A 55 0.01 9.52 -5.31
C GLU A 55 -0.20 8.91 -6.71
N HIS A 56 -0.69 7.67 -6.76
CA HIS A 56 -1.00 6.97 -7.99
C HIS A 56 -2.47 7.06 -8.45
N GLY A 57 -3.29 7.87 -7.78
CA GLY A 57 -4.64 8.23 -8.24
C GLY A 57 -5.73 7.23 -7.89
N PHE A 58 -5.53 6.40 -6.86
CA PHE A 58 -6.57 5.56 -6.28
C PHE A 58 -6.59 5.69 -4.75
N GLU A 59 -7.72 5.38 -4.13
CA GLU A 59 -7.83 5.32 -2.67
C GLU A 59 -7.56 3.90 -2.18
N LEU A 60 -6.78 3.78 -1.12
CA LEU A 60 -6.59 2.53 -0.40
C LEU A 60 -6.96 2.78 1.05
N ASP A 61 -8.11 2.23 1.44
CA ASP A 61 -8.58 2.24 2.81
C ASP A 61 -8.10 0.95 3.48
N ALA A 62 -7.40 1.07 4.61
CA ALA A 62 -6.83 -0.06 5.31
C ALA A 62 -7.35 -0.14 6.74
N HIS A 63 -7.84 -1.32 7.13
CA HIS A 63 -8.38 -1.57 8.47
C HIS A 63 -7.91 -2.89 9.04
N TYR A 64 -7.77 -2.91 10.37
CA TYR A 64 -7.71 -4.17 11.11
C TYR A 64 -9.11 -4.75 11.19
N ILE A 65 -9.27 -6.03 10.84
CA ILE A 65 -10.56 -6.70 10.81
C ILE A 65 -11.25 -6.70 12.18
N GLU A 66 -10.48 -6.68 13.27
CA GLU A 66 -10.99 -6.63 14.65
C GLU A 66 -11.57 -5.26 15.04
N LYS A 67 -11.39 -4.23 14.20
CA LYS A 67 -11.94 -2.88 14.39
C LYS A 67 -13.27 -2.65 13.67
N LEU A 68 -13.71 -3.62 12.88
CA LEU A 68 -14.98 -3.57 12.16
C LEU A 68 -15.92 -4.60 12.79
N ASP A 69 -17.17 -4.19 13.01
CA ASP A 69 -18.26 -5.13 13.25
C ASP A 69 -18.69 -5.80 11.93
N GLU A 70 -19.61 -6.75 12.00
CA GLU A 70 -20.05 -7.53 10.83
C GLU A 70 -20.64 -6.65 9.72
N ALA A 71 -21.50 -5.70 10.07
CA ALA A 71 -22.11 -4.77 9.12
C ALA A 71 -21.07 -3.83 8.49
N GLY A 72 -20.16 -3.30 9.31
CA GLY A 72 -19.05 -2.46 8.86
C GLY A 72 -18.11 -3.23 7.94
N LEU A 73 -17.82 -4.49 8.24
CA LEU A 73 -16.97 -5.35 7.43
C LEU A 73 -17.60 -5.66 6.06
N ALA A 74 -18.89 -6.00 6.04
CA ALA A 74 -19.64 -6.24 4.80
C ALA A 74 -19.69 -4.98 3.91
N ARG A 75 -19.98 -3.82 4.49
CA ARG A 75 -19.95 -2.53 3.77
C ARG A 75 -18.55 -2.23 3.23
N PHE A 76 -17.55 -2.31 4.09
CA PHE A 76 -16.15 -2.04 3.73
C PHE A 76 -15.67 -2.91 2.57
N ALA A 77 -15.99 -4.20 2.61
CA ALA A 77 -15.68 -5.10 1.53
C ALA A 77 -16.44 -4.72 0.24
N SER A 78 -17.74 -4.50 0.30
CA SER A 78 -18.60 -4.34 -0.89
C SER A 78 -18.38 -3.04 -1.69
N GLU A 79 -17.94 -1.95 -1.05
CA GLU A 79 -17.77 -0.65 -1.71
C GLU A 79 -16.50 -0.53 -2.58
N ALA A 80 -15.51 -1.40 -2.38
CA ALA A 80 -14.24 -1.35 -3.10
C ALA A 80 -14.25 -2.21 -4.37
N GLN A 81 -13.52 -1.78 -5.41
CA GLN A 81 -13.37 -2.60 -6.62
C GLN A 81 -12.40 -3.77 -6.42
N LEU A 82 -11.47 -3.63 -5.47
CA LEU A 82 -10.53 -4.68 -5.06
C LEU A 82 -10.52 -4.82 -3.54
N LEU A 83 -10.73 -6.05 -3.06
CA LEU A 83 -10.54 -6.42 -1.66
C LEU A 83 -9.23 -7.21 -1.50
N ILE A 84 -8.34 -6.73 -0.65
CA ILE A 84 -7.11 -7.42 -0.28
C ILE A 84 -7.24 -7.85 1.18
N VAL A 85 -7.05 -9.13 1.44
CA VAL A 85 -6.97 -9.70 2.80
C VAL A 85 -5.54 -10.17 3.00
N GLU A 86 -4.86 -9.65 4.02
CA GLU A 86 -3.48 -9.98 4.33
C GLU A 86 -3.36 -10.45 5.78
N THR A 87 -2.71 -11.60 5.98
CA THR A 87 -2.38 -12.06 7.33
C THR A 87 -0.95 -11.59 7.66
N PRO A 88 -0.73 -10.94 8.81
CA PRO A 88 0.62 -10.53 9.22
C PRO A 88 1.46 -11.70 9.76
N ARG A 89 0.82 -12.83 10.08
CA ARG A 89 1.46 -14.04 10.59
C ARG A 89 0.58 -15.27 10.32
N PRO A 90 1.19 -16.48 10.25
CA PRO A 90 0.44 -17.72 10.09
C PRO A 90 -0.61 -17.94 11.18
N GLY A 91 -1.70 -18.62 10.83
CA GLY A 91 -2.75 -19.05 11.75
C GLY A 91 -3.88 -18.03 11.99
N LEU A 92 -3.83 -16.85 11.37
CA LEU A 92 -4.92 -15.87 11.45
C LEU A 92 -5.96 -16.04 10.34
N LEU A 93 -5.60 -16.71 9.25
CA LEU A 93 -6.41 -16.76 8.03
C LEU A 93 -7.85 -17.22 8.28
N GLU A 94 -8.03 -18.39 8.87
CA GLU A 94 -9.37 -18.99 9.04
C GLU A 94 -10.26 -18.11 9.92
N SER A 95 -9.70 -17.47 10.96
CA SER A 95 -10.45 -16.52 11.78
C SER A 95 -10.87 -15.29 10.99
N MET A 96 -9.97 -14.75 10.16
CA MET A 96 -10.28 -13.59 9.32
C MET A 96 -11.34 -13.91 8.27
N LEU A 97 -11.21 -15.04 7.57
CA LEU A 97 -12.17 -15.47 6.56
C LEU A 97 -13.52 -15.84 7.19
N GLY A 98 -13.52 -16.47 8.37
CA GLY A 98 -14.74 -16.77 9.12
C GLY A 98 -15.52 -15.51 9.50
N LYS A 99 -14.83 -14.45 9.93
CA LYS A 99 -15.45 -13.14 10.19
C LYS A 99 -15.96 -12.46 8.93
N LEU A 100 -15.21 -12.57 7.83
CA LEU A 100 -15.57 -11.95 6.55
C LEU A 100 -16.73 -12.66 5.85
N GLY A 101 -16.89 -13.97 6.07
CA GLY A 101 -18.07 -14.75 5.70
C GLY A 101 -18.45 -14.58 4.22
N PRO A 102 -19.73 -14.33 3.90
CA PRO A 102 -20.22 -14.12 2.53
C PRO A 102 -19.52 -12.98 1.78
N ALA A 103 -19.08 -11.93 2.48
CA ALA A 103 -18.36 -10.81 1.87
C ALA A 103 -17.01 -11.24 1.28
N TRP A 104 -16.46 -12.37 1.75
CA TRP A 104 -15.40 -13.09 1.05
C TRP A 104 -16.01 -14.06 0.04
N SER A 105 -16.63 -15.15 0.51
CA SER A 105 -16.91 -16.36 -0.27
C SER A 105 -17.75 -16.11 -1.53
N GLU A 106 -18.71 -15.19 -1.46
CA GLU A 106 -19.66 -14.90 -2.54
C GLU A 106 -19.26 -13.68 -3.39
N ARG A 107 -18.16 -13.01 -3.03
CA ARG A 107 -17.68 -11.83 -3.75
C ARG A 107 -17.40 -12.14 -5.23
N LYS A 108 -18.06 -11.39 -6.11
CA LYS A 108 -17.82 -11.43 -7.56
C LYS A 108 -16.73 -10.46 -8.01
N ALA A 109 -16.63 -9.31 -7.35
CA ALA A 109 -15.58 -8.32 -7.59
C ALA A 109 -14.18 -8.88 -7.28
N ALA A 110 -13.15 -8.19 -7.76
CA ALA A 110 -11.77 -8.64 -7.60
C ALA A 110 -11.40 -8.78 -6.12
N ARG A 111 -10.66 -9.84 -5.81
CA ARG A 111 -10.12 -10.09 -4.47
C ARG A 111 -8.77 -10.78 -4.51
N LEU A 112 -7.98 -10.52 -3.50
CA LEU A 112 -6.64 -11.06 -3.29
C LEU A 112 -6.49 -11.47 -1.83
N LEU A 113 -6.03 -12.70 -1.61
CA LEU A 113 -5.59 -13.18 -0.31
C LEU A 113 -4.07 -13.30 -0.31
N LEU A 114 -3.45 -12.75 0.73
CA LEU A 114 -2.02 -12.80 1.00
C LEU A 114 -1.80 -13.45 2.38
N ASP A 115 -1.38 -14.72 2.42
CA ASP A 115 -1.10 -15.44 3.67
C ASP A 115 0.26 -16.13 3.61
N GLY A 116 1.31 -15.41 4.02
CA GLY A 116 2.69 -15.83 3.76
C GLY A 116 2.91 -16.01 2.25
N GLU A 117 3.33 -17.21 1.83
CA GLU A 117 3.49 -17.57 0.42
C GLU A 117 2.18 -17.99 -0.27
N ARG A 118 1.10 -18.22 0.49
CA ARG A 118 -0.20 -18.56 -0.06
C ARG A 118 -0.83 -17.32 -0.68
N VAL A 119 -1.05 -17.39 -1.99
CA VAL A 119 -1.77 -16.37 -2.76
C VAL A 119 -3.01 -16.97 -3.39
N GLU A 120 -4.17 -16.42 -3.03
CA GLU A 120 -5.42 -16.71 -3.73
C GLU A 120 -5.96 -15.46 -4.39
N VAL A 121 -6.51 -15.63 -5.59
CA VAL A 121 -6.90 -14.49 -6.42
C VAL A 121 -8.18 -14.79 -7.17
N ARG A 122 -9.00 -13.76 -7.35
CA ARG A 122 -10.16 -13.75 -8.24
C ARG A 122 -10.22 -12.40 -8.94
N GLY A 123 -10.48 -12.43 -10.25
CA GLY A 123 -10.64 -11.21 -11.05
C GLY A 123 -9.35 -10.43 -11.29
N LEU A 124 -8.18 -11.01 -10.99
CA LEU A 124 -6.87 -10.47 -11.33
C LEU A 124 -6.00 -11.57 -11.92
N ASP A 125 -4.96 -11.17 -12.66
CA ASP A 125 -3.91 -12.08 -13.11
C ASP A 125 -3.12 -12.65 -11.91
N ARG A 126 -2.77 -13.93 -11.98
CA ARG A 126 -2.08 -14.63 -10.88
C ARG A 126 -0.63 -14.16 -10.73
N ALA A 127 0.08 -13.87 -11.82
CA ALA A 127 1.46 -13.39 -11.74
C ALA A 127 1.49 -11.99 -11.11
N LEU A 128 0.54 -11.12 -11.46
CA LEU A 128 0.36 -9.82 -10.79
C LEU A 128 0.11 -9.98 -9.28
N ALA A 129 -0.76 -10.91 -8.88
CA ALA A 129 -1.04 -11.18 -7.48
C ALA A 129 0.21 -11.64 -6.70
N GLN A 130 1.05 -12.47 -7.32
CA GLN A 130 2.33 -12.90 -6.76
C GLN A 130 3.33 -11.75 -6.68
N ASP A 131 3.39 -10.86 -7.66
CA ASP A 131 4.23 -9.65 -7.60
C ASP A 131 3.84 -8.77 -6.41
N ILE A 132 2.54 -8.48 -6.27
CA ILE A 132 2.03 -7.71 -5.13
C ILE A 132 2.39 -8.38 -3.81
N GLN A 133 2.20 -9.71 -3.70
CA GLN A 133 2.58 -10.47 -2.51
C GLN A 133 4.07 -10.29 -2.18
N ARG A 134 4.96 -10.39 -3.18
CA ARG A 134 6.41 -10.30 -2.96
C ARG A 134 6.83 -8.93 -2.45
N TYR A 135 6.34 -7.85 -3.07
CA TYR A 135 6.64 -6.50 -2.60
C TYR A 135 6.12 -6.25 -1.18
N VAL A 136 4.90 -6.71 -0.90
CA VAL A 136 4.24 -6.49 0.41
C VAL A 136 4.90 -7.31 1.52
N SER A 137 5.34 -8.54 1.24
CA SER A 137 5.98 -9.44 2.22
C SER A 137 7.40 -9.02 2.56
N HIS A 138 8.18 -8.55 1.58
CA HIS A 138 9.52 -8.00 1.84
C HIS A 138 9.45 -6.65 2.57
N GLY A 139 8.32 -5.94 2.45
CA GLY A 139 8.06 -4.70 3.18
C GLY A 139 9.10 -3.61 2.90
N GLY A 140 9.12 -2.58 3.75
CA GLY A 140 9.96 -1.41 3.53
C GLY A 140 9.34 -0.46 2.50
N ARG A 141 9.60 0.84 2.67
CA ARG A 141 8.89 1.90 1.95
C ARG A 141 8.94 1.75 0.43
N ARG A 142 10.13 1.50 -0.14
CA ARG A 142 10.33 1.36 -1.59
C ARG A 142 9.51 0.22 -2.19
N ASN A 143 9.40 -0.91 -1.48
CA ASN A 143 8.61 -2.04 -1.97
C ASN A 143 7.10 -1.78 -1.84
N LEU A 144 6.67 -1.15 -0.75
CA LEU A 144 5.24 -0.81 -0.56
C LEU A 144 4.78 0.24 -1.59
N GLU A 145 5.61 1.23 -1.89
CA GLU A 145 5.37 2.20 -2.98
C GLU A 145 5.27 1.48 -4.34
N ALA A 146 6.21 0.57 -4.64
CA ALA A 146 6.17 -0.22 -5.87
C ALA A 146 4.92 -1.12 -5.96
N ALA A 147 4.44 -1.69 -4.84
CA ALA A 147 3.18 -2.45 -4.81
C ALA A 147 1.97 -1.56 -5.16
N ALA A 148 1.90 -0.34 -4.62
CA ALA A 148 0.84 0.60 -4.97
C ALA A 148 0.92 1.02 -6.45
N GLN A 149 2.13 1.24 -6.99
CA GLN A 149 2.34 1.54 -8.40
C GLN A 149 1.91 0.39 -9.31
N LEU A 150 2.21 -0.86 -8.93
CA LEU A 150 1.74 -2.06 -9.62
C LEU A 150 0.22 -2.13 -9.67
N ILE A 151 -0.45 -1.87 -8.54
CA ILE A 151 -1.92 -1.85 -8.47
C ILE A 151 -2.47 -0.78 -9.42
N ALA A 152 -1.98 0.46 -9.33
CA ALA A 152 -2.42 1.54 -10.20
C ALA A 152 -2.22 1.23 -11.69
N ALA A 153 -1.06 0.68 -12.06
CA ALA A 153 -0.72 0.43 -13.45
C ALA A 153 -1.41 -0.81 -14.04
N ARG A 154 -1.54 -1.88 -13.26
CA ARG A 154 -1.97 -3.18 -13.78
C ARG A 154 -3.43 -3.50 -13.47
N VAL A 155 -3.95 -3.07 -12.32
CA VAL A 155 -5.35 -3.26 -11.93
C VAL A 155 -6.21 -2.14 -12.51
N PHE A 156 -5.87 -0.88 -12.22
CA PHE A 156 -6.72 0.26 -12.56
C PHE A 156 -6.33 0.99 -13.84
N LYS A 157 -5.18 0.64 -14.45
CA LYS A 157 -4.65 1.28 -15.68
C LYS A 157 -4.51 2.81 -15.57
N LEU A 158 -4.25 3.33 -14.37
CA LEU A 158 -4.12 4.76 -14.08
C LEU A 158 -2.74 5.34 -14.39
N ARG A 159 -1.73 4.46 -14.50
CA ARG A 159 -0.31 4.80 -14.66
C ARG A 159 0.37 3.79 -15.58
N SER A 160 1.50 4.18 -16.16
CA SER A 160 2.39 3.22 -16.84
C SER A 160 3.01 2.26 -15.82
N ALA A 161 3.30 1.04 -16.27
CA ALA A 161 4.09 0.08 -15.50
C ALA A 161 5.61 0.35 -15.62
N GLU A 162 6.02 1.28 -16.49
CA GLU A 162 7.41 1.72 -16.59
C GLU A 162 7.86 2.43 -15.31
N GLY A 163 9.12 2.22 -14.93
CA GLY A 163 9.72 2.86 -13.75
C GLY A 163 9.31 2.25 -12.41
N ILE A 164 8.53 1.17 -12.38
CA ILE A 164 8.29 0.40 -11.15
C ILE A 164 9.63 -0.12 -10.64
N ALA A 165 10.00 0.31 -9.44
CA ALA A 165 11.26 -0.08 -8.81
C ALA A 165 11.34 -1.62 -8.65
N PRO A 166 12.45 -2.27 -9.01
CA PRO A 166 12.59 -3.72 -8.80
C PRO A 166 12.52 -4.06 -7.31
N LEU A 167 11.97 -5.25 -7.00
CA LEU A 167 11.87 -5.78 -5.65
C LEU A 167 13.22 -5.67 -4.92
N GLN A 168 13.21 -5.03 -3.76
CA GLN A 168 14.36 -4.98 -2.86
C GLN A 168 14.22 -6.07 -1.80
N PRO A 169 15.04 -7.13 -1.82
CA PRO A 169 14.99 -8.14 -0.78
C PRO A 169 15.34 -7.51 0.57
N MET A 170 14.48 -7.71 1.57
CA MET A 170 14.84 -7.40 2.96
C MET A 170 15.73 -8.55 3.47
N PRO A 171 16.97 -8.28 3.87
CA PRO A 171 17.86 -9.31 4.38
C PRO A 171 17.35 -9.87 5.71
N ALA A 172 17.70 -11.12 6.00
CA ALA A 172 17.31 -11.79 7.25
C ALA A 172 17.84 -11.07 8.50
N ALA A 173 18.95 -10.37 8.36
CA ALA A 173 19.45 -9.43 9.36
C ALA A 173 20.06 -8.21 8.66
N ALA A 174 19.86 -7.04 9.26
CA ALA A 174 20.40 -5.78 8.78
C ALA A 174 20.69 -4.83 9.94
N TYR A 175 21.48 -3.80 9.63
CA TYR A 175 21.66 -2.63 10.45
C TYR A 175 20.68 -1.55 10.00
N TYR A 176 19.90 -1.01 10.92
CA TYR A 176 19.02 0.12 10.63
C TYR A 176 19.62 1.44 11.13
N HIS A 177 19.53 2.48 10.30
CA HIS A 177 19.71 3.86 10.73
C HIS A 177 18.87 4.83 9.85
N PRO A 178 18.16 5.83 10.43
CA PRO A 178 17.29 6.73 9.68
C PRO A 178 18.00 7.57 8.60
N LYS A 179 19.32 7.73 8.70
CA LYS A 179 20.13 8.50 7.73
C LYS A 179 20.64 7.65 6.55
N LEU A 180 20.43 6.33 6.56
CA LEU A 180 20.74 5.50 5.39
C LEU A 180 19.70 5.77 4.30
N ALA A 181 20.14 5.79 3.03
CA ALA A 181 19.26 6.03 1.89
C ALA A 181 18.04 5.09 1.86
N ASP A 182 18.28 3.80 2.06
CA ASP A 182 17.25 2.76 2.14
C ASP A 182 16.88 2.40 3.58
N SER A 183 17.29 3.22 4.55
CA SER A 183 17.16 2.96 5.99
C SER A 183 17.89 1.73 6.53
N VAL A 184 18.32 0.77 5.69
CA VAL A 184 19.02 -0.45 6.10
C VAL A 184 20.36 -0.63 5.38
N ALA A 185 21.30 -1.29 6.04
CA ALA A 185 22.59 -1.72 5.48
C ALA A 185 22.92 -3.14 5.95
N THR A 186 23.67 -3.90 5.16
CA THR A 186 24.10 -5.27 5.51
C THR A 186 25.49 -5.33 6.16
N SER A 187 26.20 -4.21 6.25
CA SER A 187 27.51 -4.10 6.90
C SER A 187 27.47 -3.18 8.10
N ALA A 188 28.16 -3.55 9.17
CA ALA A 188 28.32 -2.71 10.36
C ALA A 188 29.01 -1.38 10.02
N ASP A 189 30.04 -1.40 9.18
CA ASP A 189 30.81 -0.21 8.82
C ASP A 189 29.96 0.87 8.14
N ALA A 190 29.10 0.48 7.18
CA ALA A 190 28.18 1.43 6.55
C ALA A 190 27.17 2.03 7.55
N ALA A 191 26.70 1.23 8.52
CA ALA A 191 25.83 1.74 9.56
C ALA A 191 26.59 2.66 10.54
N LEU A 192 27.81 2.32 10.92
CA LEU A 192 28.66 3.12 11.80
C LEU A 192 29.09 4.44 11.13
N ALA A 193 29.34 4.43 9.82
CA ALA A 193 29.68 5.64 9.06
C ALA A 193 28.62 6.74 9.16
N VAL A 194 27.35 6.36 9.35
CA VAL A 194 26.24 7.30 9.58
C VAL A 194 25.82 7.42 11.05
N SER A 195 26.41 6.60 11.92
CA SER A 195 26.06 6.49 13.35
C SER A 195 27.20 6.99 14.23
N GLY A 196 27.11 8.25 14.67
CA GLY A 196 28.03 8.82 15.65
C GLY A 196 29.33 9.35 15.04
N LYS A 197 30.33 9.57 15.90
CA LYS A 197 31.66 10.07 15.52
C LYS A 197 32.73 9.05 15.90
N SER A 198 33.84 9.03 15.16
CA SER A 198 35.00 8.18 15.45
C SER A 198 35.47 8.37 16.90
N GLY A 199 35.81 7.27 17.56
CA GLY A 199 36.28 7.25 18.95
C GLY A 199 35.20 7.37 20.02
N GLN A 200 33.91 7.48 19.65
CA GLN A 200 32.81 7.50 20.62
C GLN A 200 32.20 6.11 20.81
N PRO A 201 31.78 5.73 22.03
CA PRO A 201 31.00 4.53 22.26
C PRO A 201 29.70 4.55 21.45
N VAL A 202 29.41 3.46 20.74
CA VAL A 202 28.16 3.25 20.00
C VAL A 202 27.35 2.17 20.71
N ILE A 203 26.05 2.41 20.89
CA ILE A 203 25.14 1.43 21.49
C ILE A 203 24.42 0.67 20.37
N GLY A 204 24.59 -0.65 20.37
CA GLY A 204 23.81 -1.57 19.56
C GLY A 204 22.44 -1.82 20.18
N VAL A 205 21.36 -1.69 19.41
CA VAL A 205 19.99 -2.00 19.89
C VAL A 205 19.38 -3.11 19.03
N ALA A 206 19.10 -4.27 19.61
CA ALA A 206 18.40 -5.32 18.88
C ALA A 206 16.90 -4.99 18.74
N ILE A 207 16.39 -4.90 17.53
CA ILE A 207 14.96 -4.64 17.25
C ILE A 207 14.45 -5.57 16.16
N HIS A 208 13.26 -6.15 16.37
CA HIS A 208 12.65 -7.05 15.39
C HIS A 208 12.31 -6.30 14.08
N GLN A 209 12.48 -6.97 12.93
CA GLN A 209 12.34 -6.35 11.60
C GLN A 209 10.98 -5.67 11.35
N ASN A 210 9.91 -6.19 11.96
CA ASN A 210 8.56 -5.64 11.80
C ASN A 210 8.44 -4.17 12.25
N TYR A 211 9.30 -3.71 13.18
CA TYR A 211 9.36 -2.30 13.59
C TYR A 211 10.06 -1.40 12.57
N ILE A 212 10.72 -1.99 11.56
CA ILE A 212 11.49 -1.32 10.52
C ILE A 212 10.70 -1.28 9.22
N SER A 213 10.19 -2.45 8.82
CA SER A 213 9.51 -2.69 7.55
C SER A 213 8.18 -1.95 7.43
N GLY A 214 7.57 -1.56 8.55
CA GLY A 214 6.31 -0.82 8.62
C GLY A 214 6.45 0.66 8.94
N ARG A 215 7.59 1.33 8.69
CA ARG A 215 7.75 2.74 9.02
C ARG A 215 7.42 3.68 7.87
N GLY A 216 6.36 4.48 8.04
CA GLY A 216 6.25 5.80 7.40
C GLY A 216 7.24 6.77 8.06
N GLN A 217 7.77 7.74 7.31
CA GLN A 217 8.88 8.63 7.73
C GLN A 217 8.58 9.52 8.96
N ARG A 218 7.40 9.43 9.58
CA ARG A 218 6.97 10.32 10.67
C ARG A 218 6.85 9.59 12.00
N LEU A 219 7.99 9.36 12.66
CA LEU A 219 7.94 9.28 14.12
C LEU A 219 7.50 10.65 14.66
N ARG A 220 6.26 10.74 15.16
CA ARG A 220 6.06 11.48 16.41
C ARG A 220 7.00 10.79 17.41
N ARG A 221 8.06 11.51 17.78
CA ARG A 221 8.99 11.09 18.83
C ARG A 221 8.17 10.60 20.03
N PRO A 222 8.48 9.42 20.62
CA PRO A 222 7.84 9.02 21.86
C PRO A 222 8.08 10.12 22.93
N PRO A 223 7.09 10.44 23.79
CA PRO A 223 7.22 11.53 24.76
C PRO A 223 8.31 11.33 25.83
N ASP A 224 8.81 10.11 26.03
CA ASP A 224 9.68 9.76 27.17
C ASP A 224 11.19 9.59 26.82
N TRP A 225 11.58 9.59 25.54
CA TRP A 225 13.00 9.51 25.15
C TRP A 225 13.76 10.83 25.33
N ARG A 226 13.09 11.87 25.86
CA ARG A 226 13.59 13.25 25.80
C ARG A 226 14.59 13.63 26.91
N ASP A 227 14.94 12.75 27.85
CA ASP A 227 15.72 13.21 29.01
C ASP A 227 16.80 12.29 29.62
N ARG A 228 17.28 11.25 28.92
CA ARG A 228 18.42 10.44 29.45
C ARG A 228 19.51 10.01 28.48
N SER A 229 19.62 10.63 27.30
CA SER A 229 20.81 10.45 26.46
C SER A 229 21.13 11.69 25.63
N SER A 230 21.75 12.66 26.29
CA SER A 230 22.64 13.61 25.62
C SER A 230 23.76 12.82 24.92
N GLY A 231 23.63 12.66 23.59
CA GLY A 231 24.79 12.45 22.71
C GLY A 231 25.30 11.02 22.46
N ARG A 232 24.48 9.96 22.53
CA ARG A 232 24.93 8.61 22.10
C ARG A 232 24.32 8.20 20.76
N ALA A 233 25.19 7.73 19.87
CA ALA A 233 24.79 7.13 18.60
C ALA A 233 24.25 5.72 18.84
N CYS A 234 23.07 5.44 18.30
CA CYS A 234 22.43 4.13 18.36
C CYS A 234 22.46 3.49 16.97
N ALA A 235 22.98 2.28 16.86
CA ALA A 235 22.89 1.44 15.66
C ALA A 235 22.02 0.21 16.01
N GLY A 236 20.97 -0.06 15.25
CA GLY A 236 20.08 -1.17 15.55
C GLY A 236 20.52 -2.46 14.85
N LEU A 237 20.67 -3.58 15.57
CA LEU A 237 20.80 -4.92 14.97
C LEU A 237 19.38 -5.47 14.76
N ILE A 238 19.05 -6.00 13.59
CA ILE A 238 17.75 -6.59 13.32
C ILE A 238 17.88 -8.11 13.24
N PRO A 239 17.58 -8.88 14.30
CA PRO A 239 17.37 -10.32 14.17
C PRO A 239 15.92 -10.62 13.71
N ARG A 240 15.75 -11.81 13.12
CA ARG A 240 14.44 -12.42 12.82
C ARG A 240 13.63 -12.71 14.07
#